data_AF-A0A2S2QD20-F1
#
_entry.id   AF-A0A2S2QD20-F1
#
_cell.length_a   1.000
_cell.length_b   1.000
_cell.length_c   1.000
_cell.angle_alpha   90.00
_cell.angle_beta   90.00
_cell.angle_gamma   90.00
#
_symmetry.space_group_name_H-M   'P 1'
#
loop_
_entity.id
_entity.type
_entity.pdbx_description
1 polymer ?
#
loop_
_entity_poly.entity_id
_entity_poly.type
_entity_poly.pdbx_seq_one_letter_code
_entity_poly.pdbx_strand_id
1 'polypeptide(L)'
;MISLLPSKIIKLLEFIGFSGSKEQGLSELQSCYQVTLGLRHVLCVLTLLTYNLVVIYVFSQEEGDLEFCDIALRQQLALYPNGAWFLYLKGRLEFMRGNIEEAHKWYIASVDSQNSWPQFHHICYWELCWANCVALNWKTAEVYATKLSEQSKWSRTTYNYQRACIMLMRGYNCLSRDELNTVNQLMA
;
A
#
# COMPACT_ATOMS: atom_id res chain seq x y z
N MET A 1 -4.23 -17.12 2.15
CA MET A 1 -3.02 -16.36 2.56
C MET A 1 -1.87 -17.25 2.98
N ILE A 2 -2.09 -18.33 3.74
CA ILE A 2 -1.02 -19.30 4.11
C ILE A 2 -0.29 -19.87 2.88
N SER A 3 -1.03 -20.13 1.81
CA SER A 3 -0.51 -20.62 0.52
C SER A 3 0.40 -19.65 -0.24
N LEU A 4 0.55 -18.40 0.23
CA LEU A 4 1.42 -17.38 -0.38
C LEU A 4 2.78 -17.28 0.33
N LEU A 5 3.01 -18.06 1.39
CA LEU A 5 4.25 -18.06 2.14
C LEU A 5 5.34 -18.87 1.40
N PRO A 6 6.63 -18.60 1.64
CA PRO A 6 7.71 -19.42 1.10
C PRO A 6 7.52 -20.90 1.43
N SER A 7 7.90 -21.78 0.50
CA SER A 7 7.67 -23.24 0.58
C SER A 7 8.15 -23.90 1.87
N LYS A 8 9.21 -23.36 2.50
CA LYS A 8 9.71 -23.83 3.80
C LYS A 8 8.72 -23.59 4.96
N ILE A 9 8.01 -22.46 4.92
CA ILE A 9 7.01 -22.09 5.93
C ILE A 9 5.70 -22.86 5.68
N ILE A 10 5.31 -23.03 4.40
CA ILE A 10 4.14 -23.84 4.03
C ILE A 10 4.30 -25.27 4.56
N LYS A 11 5.45 -25.93 4.33
CA LYS A 11 5.69 -27.30 4.82
C LYS A 11 5.55 -27.45 6.34
N LEU A 12 5.96 -26.43 7.10
CA LEU A 12 5.82 -26.42 8.56
C LEU A 12 4.35 -26.28 8.97
N LEU A 13 3.59 -25.41 8.29
CA LEU A 13 2.18 -25.19 8.56
C LEU A 13 1.33 -26.41 8.16
N GLU A 14 1.64 -27.03 7.03
CA GLU A 14 1.04 -28.30 6.58
C GLU A 14 1.28 -29.42 7.58
N PHE A 15 2.48 -29.51 8.16
CA PHE A 15 2.80 -30.49 9.20
C PHE A 15 1.94 -30.30 10.48
N ILE A 16 1.57 -29.07 10.82
CA ILE A 16 0.71 -28.74 11.98
C ILE A 16 -0.79 -28.78 11.61
N GLY A 17 -1.11 -29.18 10.38
CA GLY A 17 -2.49 -29.39 9.91
C GLY A 17 -3.12 -28.23 9.13
N PHE A 18 -2.36 -27.19 8.80
CA PHE A 18 -2.82 -26.11 7.92
C PHE A 18 -2.46 -26.41 6.47
N SER A 19 -3.42 -26.82 5.66
CA SER A 19 -3.30 -26.85 4.21
C SER A 19 -4.03 -25.66 3.59
N GLY A 20 -3.57 -25.18 2.43
CA GLY A 20 -4.26 -24.15 1.70
C GLY A 20 -3.90 -24.18 0.22
N SER A 21 -4.90 -24.26 -0.65
CA SER A 21 -4.73 -24.01 -2.09
C SER A 21 -5.00 -22.53 -2.37
N LYS A 22 -4.03 -21.86 -3.00
CA LYS A 22 -4.17 -20.48 -3.49
C LYS A 22 -5.30 -20.42 -4.53
N GLU A 23 -5.33 -21.39 -5.44
CA GLU A 23 -6.24 -21.50 -6.56
C GLU A 23 -7.69 -21.67 -6.08
N GLN A 24 -7.90 -22.56 -5.11
CA GLN A 24 -9.21 -22.76 -4.51
C GLN A 24 -9.71 -21.50 -3.81
N GLY A 25 -8.85 -20.84 -3.02
CA GLY A 25 -9.22 -19.60 -2.33
C GLY A 25 -9.56 -18.47 -3.30
N LEU A 26 -8.81 -18.31 -4.40
CA LEU A 26 -9.11 -17.33 -5.44
C LEU A 26 -10.42 -17.65 -6.18
N SER A 27 -10.67 -18.92 -6.49
CA SER A 27 -11.91 -19.37 -7.13
C SER A 27 -13.14 -19.08 -6.25
N GLU A 28 -13.06 -19.37 -4.94
CA GLU A 28 -14.13 -19.07 -4.00
C GLU A 28 -14.39 -17.56 -3.89
N LEU A 29 -13.34 -16.74 -3.82
CA LEU A 29 -13.44 -15.28 -3.82
C LEU A 29 -14.09 -14.75 -5.10
N GLN A 30 -13.71 -15.28 -6.27
CA GLN A 30 -14.31 -14.93 -7.55
C GLN A 30 -15.78 -15.33 -7.64
N SER A 31 -16.15 -16.50 -7.13
CA SER A 31 -17.55 -16.93 -7.08
C SER A 31 -18.40 -16.00 -6.20
N CYS A 32 -17.86 -15.57 -5.05
CA CYS A 32 -18.53 -14.63 -4.16
C CYS A 32 -18.61 -13.21 -4.73
N TYR A 33 -17.61 -12.80 -5.51
CA TYR A 33 -17.63 -11.53 -6.23
C TYR A 33 -18.79 -11.40 -7.23
N GLN A 34 -19.29 -12.52 -7.78
CA GLN A 34 -20.46 -12.51 -8.67
C GLN A 34 -21.78 -12.32 -7.90
N VAL A 35 -21.79 -12.55 -6.59
CA VAL A 35 -22.97 -12.38 -5.73
C VAL A 35 -22.95 -10.98 -5.12
N THR A 36 -23.49 -10.01 -5.86
CA THR A 36 -23.35 -8.57 -5.59
C THR A 36 -24.05 -8.05 -4.33
N LEU A 37 -24.91 -8.85 -3.70
CA LEU A 37 -25.70 -8.45 -2.55
C LEU A 37 -25.06 -8.88 -1.22
N GLY A 38 -24.64 -7.88 -0.44
CA GLY A 38 -24.28 -8.05 0.97
C GLY A 38 -22.81 -7.80 1.30
N LEU A 39 -22.49 -7.87 2.60
CA LEU A 39 -21.16 -7.54 3.13
C LEU A 39 -20.05 -8.44 2.59
N ARG A 40 -20.37 -9.71 2.31
CA ARG A 40 -19.40 -10.68 1.77
C ARG A 40 -18.85 -10.24 0.42
N HIS A 41 -19.69 -9.65 -0.43
CA HIS A 41 -19.28 -9.09 -1.71
C HIS A 41 -18.15 -8.06 -1.52
N VAL A 42 -18.40 -7.05 -0.68
CA VAL A 42 -17.44 -5.96 -0.41
C VAL A 42 -16.11 -6.51 0.11
N LEU A 43 -16.15 -7.45 1.05
CA LEU A 43 -14.93 -8.08 1.60
C LEU A 43 -14.17 -8.91 0.55
N CYS A 44 -14.88 -9.63 -0.33
CA CYS A 44 -14.26 -10.38 -1.42
C CYS A 44 -13.61 -9.46 -2.44
N VAL A 45 -14.30 -8.37 -2.84
CA VAL A 45 -13.75 -7.37 -3.75
C VAL A 45 -12.48 -6.74 -3.15
N LEU A 46 -12.54 -6.30 -1.89
CA LEU A 46 -11.38 -5.71 -1.21
C LEU A 46 -10.20 -6.68 -1.13
N THR A 47 -10.47 -7.96 -0.88
CA THR A 47 -9.44 -9.00 -0.80
C THR A 47 -8.83 -9.27 -2.19
N LEU A 48 -9.64 -9.40 -3.24
CA LEU A 48 -9.18 -9.60 -4.61
C LEU A 48 -8.36 -8.40 -5.12
N LEU A 49 -8.82 -7.18 -4.84
CA LEU A 49 -8.08 -5.96 -5.17
C LEU A 49 -6.74 -5.89 -4.43
N THR A 50 -6.74 -6.15 -3.12
CA THR A 50 -5.52 -6.15 -2.31
C THR A 50 -4.54 -7.22 -2.79
N TYR A 51 -5.05 -8.40 -3.14
CA TYR A 51 -4.25 -9.49 -3.67
C TYR A 51 -3.54 -9.08 -4.97
N ASN A 52 -4.29 -8.53 -5.94
CA ASN A 52 -3.75 -8.13 -7.24
C ASN A 52 -2.89 -6.87 -7.21
N LEU A 53 -3.17 -5.90 -6.32
CA LEU A 53 -2.46 -4.60 -6.31
C LEU A 53 -1.35 -4.48 -5.27
N VAL A 54 -1.28 -5.41 -4.31
CA VAL A 54 -0.33 -5.36 -3.19
C VAL A 54 0.35 -6.70 -2.99
N VAL A 55 -0.41 -7.76 -2.72
CA VAL A 55 0.16 -9.04 -2.24
C VAL A 55 1.04 -9.70 -3.30
N ILE A 56 0.59 -9.76 -4.56
CA ILE A 56 1.38 -10.34 -5.65
C ILE A 56 2.74 -9.63 -5.76
N TYR A 57 2.76 -8.30 -5.77
CA TYR A 57 4.02 -7.54 -5.93
C TYR A 57 4.97 -7.63 -4.73
N VAL A 58 4.48 -7.96 -3.54
CA VAL A 58 5.31 -8.11 -2.33
C VAL A 58 5.87 -9.52 -2.21
N PHE A 59 5.08 -10.55 -2.56
CA PHE A 59 5.42 -11.94 -2.28
C PHE A 59 5.70 -12.80 -3.51
N SER A 60 5.38 -12.31 -4.71
CA SER A 60 5.52 -13.03 -5.98
C SER A 60 6.34 -12.19 -6.98
N GLN A 61 6.85 -12.86 -8.02
CA GLN A 61 7.41 -12.21 -9.21
C GLN A 61 6.37 -12.12 -10.35
N GLU A 62 5.13 -12.49 -10.07
CA GLU A 62 4.01 -12.39 -11.00
C GLU A 62 3.46 -10.96 -11.07
N GLU A 63 2.66 -10.68 -12.09
CA GLU A 63 1.88 -9.45 -12.21
C GLU A 63 0.44 -9.69 -11.75
N GLY A 64 -0.19 -8.67 -11.18
CA GLY A 64 -1.61 -8.70 -10.84
C GLY A 64 -2.50 -8.40 -12.04
N ASP A 65 -3.75 -8.84 -11.97
CA ASP A 65 -4.75 -8.52 -12.99
C ASP A 65 -5.26 -7.07 -12.84
N LEU A 66 -4.60 -6.14 -13.52
CA LEU A 66 -4.93 -4.71 -13.47
C LEU A 66 -6.22 -4.37 -14.22
N GLU A 67 -6.65 -5.18 -15.19
CA GLU A 67 -7.89 -4.97 -15.92
C GLU A 67 -9.10 -5.29 -15.03
N PHE A 68 -9.06 -6.46 -14.38
CA PHE A 68 -10.04 -6.82 -13.35
C PHE A 68 -10.12 -5.74 -12.26
N CYS A 69 -8.97 -5.26 -11.77
CA CYS A 69 -8.94 -4.24 -10.73
C CYS A 69 -9.64 -2.95 -11.15
N ASP A 70 -9.43 -2.48 -12.38
CA ASP A 70 -10.06 -1.26 -12.88
C ASP A 70 -11.58 -1.40 -13.02
N ILE A 71 -12.05 -2.54 -13.53
CA ILE A 71 -13.48 -2.83 -13.65
C ILE A 71 -14.11 -2.89 -12.25
N ALA A 72 -13.53 -3.65 -11.33
CA ALA A 72 -14.03 -3.79 -9.97
C ALA A 72 -14.04 -2.44 -9.23
N LEU A 73 -12.97 -1.64 -9.34
CA LEU A 73 -12.89 -0.32 -8.72
C LEU A 73 -13.90 0.66 -9.29
N ARG A 74 -14.13 0.69 -10.61
CA ARG A 74 -15.17 1.54 -11.22
C ARG A 74 -16.55 1.21 -10.66
N GLN A 75 -16.88 -0.08 -10.54
CA GLN A 75 -18.16 -0.52 -9.97
C GLN A 75 -18.28 -0.16 -8.49
N GLN A 76 -17.23 -0.40 -7.69
CA GLN A 76 -17.28 -0.11 -6.26
C GLN A 76 -17.26 1.39 -5.96
N LEU A 77 -16.52 2.20 -6.70
CA LEU A 77 -16.50 3.66 -6.52
C LEU A 77 -17.82 4.32 -6.95
N ALA A 78 -18.57 3.72 -7.89
CA ALA A 78 -19.92 4.18 -8.20
C ALA A 78 -20.89 3.98 -7.02
N LEU A 79 -20.69 2.94 -6.22
CA LEU A 79 -21.51 2.64 -5.03
C LEU A 79 -21.00 3.34 -3.77
N TYR A 80 -19.67 3.45 -3.62
CA TYR A 80 -18.97 3.96 -2.45
C TYR A 80 -17.96 5.04 -2.86
N PRO A 81 -18.42 6.21 -3.34
CA PRO A 81 -17.55 7.23 -3.90
C PRO A 81 -16.51 7.77 -2.91
N ASN A 82 -16.84 7.77 -1.61
CA ASN A 82 -15.96 8.19 -0.52
C ASN A 82 -15.38 7.01 0.29
N GLY A 83 -15.41 5.80 -0.27
CA GLY A 83 -14.87 4.62 0.41
C GLY A 83 -13.34 4.67 0.48
N ALA A 84 -12.78 4.99 1.65
CA ALA A 84 -11.34 5.17 1.86
C ALA A 84 -10.49 4.02 1.25
N TRP A 85 -10.87 2.76 1.48
CA TRP A 85 -10.17 1.62 0.88
C TRP A 85 -10.23 1.59 -0.65
N PHE A 86 -11.38 1.92 -1.26
CA PHE A 86 -11.51 1.94 -2.71
C PHE A 86 -10.75 3.09 -3.34
N LEU A 87 -10.74 4.27 -2.70
CA LEU A 87 -9.92 5.41 -3.11
C LEU A 87 -8.43 5.08 -3.03
N TYR A 88 -7.98 4.49 -1.92
CA TYR A 88 -6.61 4.00 -1.75
C TYR A 88 -6.22 2.98 -2.83
N LEU A 89 -7.06 1.96 -3.06
CA LEU A 89 -6.80 0.92 -4.06
C LEU A 89 -6.83 1.48 -5.49
N LYS A 90 -7.63 2.51 -5.77
CA LYS A 90 -7.57 3.23 -7.04
C LYS A 90 -6.24 3.97 -7.21
N GLY A 91 -5.74 4.61 -6.15
CA GLY A 91 -4.38 5.17 -6.14
C GLY A 91 -3.32 4.11 -6.42
N ARG A 92 -3.42 2.94 -5.77
CA ARG A 92 -2.51 1.80 -6.02
C ARG A 92 -2.56 1.33 -7.47
N LEU A 93 -3.75 1.21 -8.07
CA LEU A 93 -3.91 0.84 -9.48
C LEU A 93 -3.21 1.82 -10.42
N GLU A 94 -3.42 3.13 -10.23
CA GLU A 94 -2.77 4.15 -11.06
C GLU A 94 -1.25 4.16 -10.86
N PHE A 95 -0.78 3.93 -9.62
CA PHE A 95 0.65 3.77 -9.35
C PHE A 95 1.25 2.57 -10.09
N MET A 96 0.56 1.42 -10.08
CA MET A 96 1.00 0.22 -10.80
C MET A 96 1.01 0.42 -12.33
N ARG A 97 0.16 1.31 -12.86
CA ARG A 97 0.16 1.72 -14.28
C ARG A 97 1.24 2.75 -14.63
N GLY A 98 1.97 3.26 -13.65
CA GLY A 98 2.95 4.33 -13.82
C GLY A 98 2.35 5.74 -13.87
N ASN A 99 1.06 5.89 -13.61
CA ASN A 99 0.36 7.18 -13.59
C ASN A 99 0.55 7.87 -12.22
N ILE A 100 1.78 8.28 -11.91
CA ILE A 100 2.17 8.74 -10.56
C ILE A 100 1.37 9.96 -10.08
N GLU A 101 1.13 10.94 -10.96
CA GLU A 101 0.35 12.13 -10.61
C GLU A 101 -1.09 11.79 -10.24
N GLU A 102 -1.69 10.84 -10.97
CA GLU A 102 -3.07 10.43 -10.71
C GLU A 102 -3.16 9.59 -9.42
N ALA A 103 -2.20 8.69 -9.21
CA ALA A 103 -2.07 7.94 -7.96
C ALA A 103 -2.04 8.89 -6.75
N HIS A 104 -1.26 9.97 -6.83
CA HIS A 104 -1.17 10.97 -5.77
C HIS A 104 -2.53 11.59 -5.44
N LYS A 105 -3.33 11.98 -6.45
CA LYS A 105 -4.67 12.56 -6.24
C LYS A 105 -5.59 11.58 -5.50
N TRP A 106 -5.60 10.32 -5.90
CA TRP A 106 -6.43 9.29 -5.27
C TRP A 106 -6.02 8.98 -3.83
N TYR A 107 -4.72 8.95 -3.53
CA TYR A 107 -4.27 8.78 -2.15
C TYR A 107 -4.65 9.96 -1.25
N ILE A 108 -4.60 11.20 -1.76
CA ILE A 108 -5.07 12.38 -1.01
C ILE A 108 -6.58 12.30 -0.79
N ALA A 109 -7.37 12.01 -1.83
CA ALA A 109 -8.81 11.83 -1.70
C ALA A 109 -9.16 10.74 -0.66
N SER A 110 -8.38 9.66 -0.62
CA SER A 110 -8.52 8.60 0.38
C SER A 110 -8.28 9.08 1.81
N VAL A 111 -7.24 9.89 2.04
CA VAL A 111 -6.97 10.52 3.34
C VAL A 111 -8.12 11.44 3.74
N ASP A 112 -8.55 12.30 2.82
CA ASP A 112 -9.57 13.33 3.09
C ASP A 112 -10.99 12.75 3.26
N SER A 113 -11.22 11.51 2.79
CA SER A 113 -12.52 10.85 2.90
C SER A 113 -12.97 10.55 4.34
N GLN A 114 -12.03 10.51 5.29
CA GLN A 114 -12.34 10.15 6.68
C GLN A 114 -11.28 10.68 7.66
N ASN A 115 -11.70 10.98 8.90
CA ASN A 115 -10.79 11.29 10.02
C ASN A 115 -10.99 10.35 11.23
N SER A 116 -11.90 9.38 11.13
CA SER A 116 -12.25 8.47 12.22
C SER A 116 -11.16 7.44 12.52
N TRP A 117 -10.31 7.12 11.54
CA TRP A 117 -9.22 6.16 11.66
C TRP A 117 -7.89 6.74 11.16
N PRO A 118 -7.18 7.52 12.01
CA PRO A 118 -5.94 8.18 11.62
C PRO A 118 -4.81 7.23 11.19
N GLN A 119 -4.79 6.01 11.72
CA GLN A 119 -3.77 5.01 11.38
C GLN A 119 -3.87 4.59 9.91
N PHE A 120 -5.06 4.65 9.31
CA PHE A 120 -5.24 4.41 7.89
C PHE A 120 -4.53 5.47 7.02
N HIS A 121 -4.49 6.72 7.48
CA HIS A 121 -3.76 7.78 6.79
C HIS A 121 -2.29 7.45 6.65
N HIS A 122 -1.70 6.75 7.62
CA HIS A 122 -0.30 6.33 7.53
C HIS A 122 -0.05 5.36 6.36
N ILE A 123 -1.03 4.53 5.99
CA ILE A 123 -0.93 3.66 4.81
C ILE A 123 -0.88 4.52 3.53
N CYS A 124 -1.72 5.56 3.45
CA CYS A 124 -1.71 6.49 2.34
C CYS A 124 -0.43 7.34 2.30
N TYR A 125 0.07 7.79 3.46
CA TYR A 125 1.33 8.54 3.57
C TYR A 125 2.53 7.70 3.14
N TRP A 126 2.52 6.40 3.43
CA TRP A 126 3.53 5.47 2.93
C TRP A 126 3.55 5.44 1.40
N GLU A 127 2.40 5.25 0.77
CA GLU A 127 2.31 5.23 -0.69
C GLU A 127 2.64 6.58 -1.33
N LEU A 128 2.18 7.69 -0.74
CA LEU A 128 2.52 9.05 -1.17
C LEU A 128 4.03 9.33 -1.07
N CYS A 129 4.68 8.83 -0.02
CA CYS A 129 6.13 8.92 0.12
C CYS A 129 6.84 8.22 -1.04
N TRP A 130 6.47 6.97 -1.35
CA TRP A 130 7.08 6.21 -2.44
C TRP A 130 6.77 6.77 -3.83
N ALA A 131 5.54 7.22 -4.06
CA ALA A 131 5.16 7.92 -5.29
C ALA A 131 6.04 9.14 -5.55
N ASN A 132 6.30 9.95 -4.51
CA ASN A 132 7.20 11.10 -4.64
C ASN A 132 8.67 10.68 -4.79
N CYS A 133 9.13 9.61 -4.15
CA CYS A 133 10.48 9.06 -4.39
C CYS A 133 10.68 8.63 -5.84
N VAL A 134 9.72 7.90 -6.42
CA VAL A 134 9.77 7.46 -7.83
C VAL A 134 9.77 8.65 -8.79
N ALA A 135 9.01 9.70 -8.48
CA ALA A 135 9.00 10.95 -9.24
C ALA A 135 10.20 11.89 -8.95
N LEU A 136 11.19 11.44 -8.15
CA LEU A 136 12.36 12.24 -7.72
C LEU A 136 12.00 13.54 -6.98
N ASN A 137 10.79 13.65 -6.43
CA ASN A 137 10.33 14.78 -5.64
C ASN A 137 10.68 14.58 -4.16
N TRP A 138 11.99 14.64 -3.87
CA TRP A 138 12.54 14.31 -2.55
C TRP A 138 12.01 15.20 -1.41
N LYS A 139 11.76 16.48 -1.69
CA LYS A 139 11.22 17.42 -0.69
C LYS A 139 9.83 17.00 -0.22
N THR A 140 8.97 16.62 -1.15
CA THR A 140 7.60 16.19 -0.81
C THR A 140 7.60 14.80 -0.19
N ALA A 141 8.47 13.90 -0.66
CA ALA A 141 8.68 12.60 -0.02
C ALA A 141 9.10 12.74 1.45
N GLU A 142 10.00 13.68 1.76
CA GLU A 142 10.45 13.95 3.13
C GLU A 142 9.32 14.41 4.04
N VAL A 143 8.36 15.20 3.55
CA VAL A 143 7.19 15.62 4.33
C VAL A 143 6.39 14.41 4.79
N TYR A 144 6.11 13.45 3.90
CA TYR A 144 5.38 12.24 4.27
C TYR A 144 6.22 11.30 5.14
N ALA A 145 7.52 11.16 4.86
CA ALA A 145 8.44 10.39 5.71
C ALA A 145 8.51 10.95 7.14
N THR A 146 8.49 12.28 7.28
CA THR A 146 8.44 12.96 8.58
C THR A 146 7.15 12.64 9.32
N LYS A 147 5.98 12.78 8.67
CA LYS A 147 4.69 12.39 9.24
C LYS A 147 4.69 10.95 9.73
N LEU A 148 5.22 10.02 8.95
CA LEU A 148 5.32 8.61 9.33
C LEU A 148 6.23 8.41 10.54
N SER A 149 7.41 9.03 10.55
CA SER A 149 8.39 8.91 11.65
C SER A 149 7.86 9.46 12.98
N GLU A 150 7.08 10.53 12.94
CA GLU A 150 6.59 11.24 14.13
C GLU A 150 5.26 10.67 14.65
N GLN A 151 4.37 10.24 13.75
CA GLN A 151 2.98 9.91 14.10
C GLN A 151 2.73 8.40 14.14
N SER A 152 3.48 7.60 13.37
CA SER A 152 3.26 6.15 13.30
C SER A 152 4.04 5.39 14.36
N LYS A 153 3.38 4.39 14.96
CA LYS A 153 3.98 3.50 15.98
C LYS A 153 4.46 2.15 15.41
N TRP A 154 4.40 1.95 14.09
CA TRP A 154 4.70 0.65 13.48
C TRP A 154 6.18 0.26 13.59
N SER A 155 7.09 1.05 13.01
CA SER A 155 8.54 0.86 13.16
C SER A 155 9.26 2.19 13.09
N ARG A 156 9.64 2.73 14.26
CA ARG A 156 10.38 4.00 14.35
C ARG A 156 11.71 3.91 13.61
N THR A 157 12.43 2.81 13.77
CA THR A 157 13.71 2.59 13.10
C THR A 157 13.57 2.60 11.58
N THR A 158 12.58 1.89 11.03
CA THR A 158 12.35 1.87 9.58
C THR A 158 12.01 3.26 9.04
N TYR A 159 11.10 3.99 9.71
CA TYR A 159 10.70 5.33 9.23
C TYR A 159 11.81 6.36 9.39
N ASN A 160 12.57 6.34 10.49
CA ASN A 160 13.71 7.24 10.68
C ASN A 160 14.81 6.98 9.64
N TYR A 161 15.13 5.70 9.41
CA TYR A 161 16.10 5.33 8.39
C TYR A 161 15.65 5.76 6.99
N GLN A 162 14.39 5.47 6.63
CA GLN A 162 13.82 5.89 5.35
C GLN A 162 13.86 7.42 5.18
N ARG A 163 13.48 8.16 6.22
CA ARG A 163 13.53 9.63 6.22
C ARG A 163 14.96 10.12 6.00
N ALA A 164 15.95 9.56 6.71
CA ALA A 164 17.35 9.90 6.53
C ALA A 164 17.84 9.64 5.09
N CYS A 165 17.49 8.49 4.50
CA CYS A 165 17.80 8.19 3.11
C CYS A 165 17.20 9.22 2.15
N ILE A 166 15.92 9.58 2.32
CA ILE A 166 15.25 10.58 1.48
C ILE A 166 15.90 11.95 1.60
N MET A 167 16.30 12.35 2.82
CA MET A 167 17.03 13.60 3.04
C MET A 167 18.37 13.60 2.29
N LEU A 168 19.13 12.50 2.34
CA LEU A 168 20.40 12.38 1.63
C LEU A 168 20.23 12.42 0.10
N MET A 169 19.12 11.89 -0.43
CA MET A 169 18.81 11.93 -1.87
C MET A 169 18.56 13.34 -2.42
N ARG A 170 18.28 14.34 -1.55
CA ARG A 170 18.25 15.77 -1.94
C ARG A 170 19.64 16.30 -2.34
N GLY A 171 20.69 15.54 -2.08
CA GLY A 171 22.09 15.88 -2.31
C GLY A 171 22.76 16.34 -1.02
N TYR A 172 23.85 15.66 -0.64
CA TYR A 172 24.58 15.93 0.61
C TYR A 172 25.00 17.41 0.75
N ASN A 173 25.48 18.01 -0.35
CA ASN A 173 25.92 19.41 -0.37
C ASN A 173 24.75 20.42 -0.35
N CYS A 174 23.52 19.97 -0.56
CA CYS A 174 22.32 20.79 -0.51
C CYS A 174 21.70 20.86 0.89
N LEU A 175 22.19 20.04 1.83
CA LEU A 175 21.70 20.00 3.21
C LEU A 175 22.42 21.05 4.05
N SER A 176 21.64 21.79 4.83
CA SER A 176 22.17 22.65 5.88
C SER A 176 22.85 21.82 6.98
N ARG A 177 23.68 22.49 7.80
CA ARG A 177 24.35 21.84 8.93
C ARG A 177 23.36 21.20 9.92
N ASP A 178 22.20 21.84 10.12
CA ASP A 178 21.16 21.34 11.02
C ASP A 178 20.43 20.12 10.42
N GLU A 179 20.19 20.11 9.10
CA GLU A 179 19.64 18.94 8.41
C GLU A 179 20.61 17.76 8.43
N LEU A 180 21.92 17.99 8.28
CA LEU A 180 22.95 16.95 8.42
C LEU A 180 23.00 16.39 9.84
N ASN A 181 22.91 17.24 10.86
CA ASN A 181 22.79 16.80 12.25
C ASN A 181 21.53 15.96 12.47
N THR A 182 20.40 16.38 11.87
CA THR A 182 19.14 15.61 11.91
C THR A 182 19.32 14.24 11.28
N VAL A 183 19.95 14.15 10.11
CA VAL A 183 20.24 12.86 9.45
C VAL A 183 21.08 11.95 10.36
N ASN A 184 22.12 12.48 10.98
CA ASN A 184 22.94 11.71 11.92
C ASN A 184 22.15 11.20 13.13
N GLN A 185 21.24 12.02 13.68
CA GLN A 185 20.37 11.62 14.78
C GLN A 185 19.35 10.54 14.36
N LEU A 186 18.81 10.62 13.14
CA LEU A 186 17.86 9.63 12.63
C LEU A 186 18.52 8.27 12.36
N MET A 187 19.83 8.24 12.12
CA MET A 187 20.60 7.02 11.84
C MET A 187 21.32 6.43 13.08
N ALA A 188 21.27 7.10 14.23
CA ALA A 188 21.84 6.63 15.50
C ALA A 188 20.90 5.65 16.22
#